data_AF-A0A1G2RL62-F1
#
_entry.id   AF-A0A1G2RL62-F1
#
_cell.length_a   1.000
_cell.length_b   1.000
_cell.length_c   1.000
_cell.angle_alpha   90.00
_cell.angle_beta   90.00
_cell.angle_gamma   90.00
#
_symmetry.space_group_name_H-M   'P 1'
#
loop_
_entity.id
_entity.type
_entity.pdbx_description
1 polymer ?
#
loop_
_entity_poly.entity_id
_entity_poly.type
_entity_poly.pdbx_seq_one_letter_code
_entity_poly.pdbx_strand_id
1 'polypeptide(L)'
;MEALRERNRLLGKGNKRIDEWVEEYLDSCVAEGKEVTLLTQWCVSKELEVRYQAQEGCFMPTKQEQVLFGTAMPWLANLLESHGFRRTWWFTFNRNCLESGRINADLETEYKRLIIGLAEPLVRQGWLLVVDWEDDVLGGRAQPNKEVLASVDTFVAPAAFQLEMDRHIGWEAEAGLIQGEFTRRQDVKHQIACEAEEGRILKHEKPFGEFILVPVERSERYNFFTILAPDFRRRIVAILPTNPWRLG
;
A
#
# COMPACT_ATOMS: atom_id res chain seq x y z
N MET A 1 11.39 -18.63 7.73
CA MET A 1 10.65 -18.78 6.46
C MET A 1 9.30 -19.45 6.60
N GLU A 2 9.17 -20.64 7.22
CA GLU A 2 7.88 -21.35 7.30
C GLU A 2 6.79 -20.53 8.03
N ALA A 3 7.14 -19.77 9.08
CA ALA A 3 6.21 -18.90 9.78
C ALA A 3 5.62 -17.77 8.91
N LEU A 4 6.43 -17.19 8.01
CA LEU A 4 5.95 -16.18 7.06
C LEU A 4 5.05 -16.82 6.00
N ARG A 5 5.44 -18.01 5.49
CA ARG A 5 4.65 -18.79 4.52
C ARG A 5 3.29 -19.15 5.10
N GLU A 6 3.24 -19.59 6.34
CA GLU A 6 2.00 -19.97 7.02
C GLU A 6 1.10 -18.75 7.26
N ARG A 7 1.67 -17.62 7.68
CA ARG A 7 0.90 -16.37 7.84
C ARG A 7 0.32 -15.88 6.51
N ASN A 8 1.09 -15.96 5.42
CA ASN A 8 0.64 -15.59 4.08
C ASN A 8 -0.54 -16.47 3.61
N ARG A 9 -0.51 -17.77 3.88
CA ARG A 9 -1.61 -18.70 3.57
C ARG A 9 -2.89 -18.37 4.34
N LEU A 10 -2.76 -17.99 5.61
CA LEU A 10 -3.91 -17.68 6.47
C LEU A 10 -4.65 -16.40 6.07
N LEU A 11 -3.97 -15.45 5.43
CA LEU A 11 -4.53 -14.15 5.06
C LEU A 11 -5.10 -14.09 3.64
N GLY A 12 -4.85 -15.11 2.79
CA GLY A 12 -5.45 -15.17 1.44
C GLY A 12 -5.43 -16.54 0.80
N LYS A 13 -6.59 -17.00 0.28
CA LYS A 13 -6.71 -18.26 -0.49
C LYS A 13 -5.99 -18.23 -1.85
N GLY A 14 -5.51 -17.06 -2.29
CA GLY A 14 -4.88 -16.85 -3.60
C GLY A 14 -3.36 -16.66 -3.59
N ASN A 15 -2.72 -16.48 -2.43
CA ASN A 15 -1.30 -16.15 -2.37
C ASN A 15 -0.45 -17.43 -2.31
N LYS A 16 -0.13 -17.97 -3.48
CA LYS A 16 0.62 -19.22 -3.61
C LYS A 16 2.09 -19.00 -3.29
N ARG A 17 2.44 -19.19 -2.01
CA ARG A 17 3.80 -19.27 -1.44
C ARG A 17 4.51 -17.92 -1.30
N ILE A 18 5.44 -17.85 -0.36
CA ILE A 18 6.57 -16.92 -0.49
C ILE A 18 7.33 -17.43 -1.70
N ASP A 19 7.50 -16.58 -2.70
CA ASP A 19 8.14 -17.00 -3.93
C ASP A 19 9.66 -17.16 -3.75
N GLU A 20 10.27 -17.81 -4.72
CA GLU A 20 11.72 -18.01 -4.78
C GLU A 20 12.45 -16.66 -4.75
N TRP A 21 11.87 -15.59 -5.29
CA TRP A 21 12.48 -14.27 -5.27
C TRP A 21 12.63 -13.69 -3.86
N VAL A 22 11.61 -13.79 -3.01
CA VAL A 22 11.69 -13.33 -1.61
C VAL A 22 12.70 -14.16 -0.82
N GLU A 23 12.77 -15.47 -1.09
CA GLU A 23 13.77 -16.35 -0.47
C GLU A 23 15.19 -15.96 -0.89
N GLU A 24 15.44 -15.80 -2.19
CA GLU A 24 16.70 -15.34 -2.74
C GLU A 24 17.10 -13.94 -2.20
N TYR A 25 16.14 -13.02 -2.11
CA TYR A 25 16.37 -11.68 -1.58
C TYR A 25 16.81 -11.72 -0.10
N LEU A 26 16.12 -12.52 0.71
CA LEU A 26 16.48 -12.68 2.12
C LEU A 26 17.84 -13.36 2.28
N ASP A 27 18.11 -14.42 1.51
CA ASP A 27 19.40 -15.12 1.53
C ASP A 27 20.56 -14.19 1.11
N SER A 28 20.35 -13.36 0.08
CA SER A 28 21.31 -12.30 -0.32
C SER A 28 21.52 -11.29 0.81
N CYS A 29 20.45 -10.83 1.49
CA CYS A 29 20.59 -9.91 2.61
C CYS A 29 21.46 -10.47 3.73
N VAL A 30 21.30 -11.75 4.06
CA VAL A 30 22.13 -12.43 5.07
C VAL A 30 23.57 -12.58 4.58
N ALA A 31 23.76 -13.07 3.36
CA ALA A 31 25.08 -13.32 2.79
C ALA A 31 25.91 -12.05 2.66
N GLU A 32 25.27 -10.93 2.35
CA GLU A 32 25.91 -9.62 2.12
C GLU A 32 25.89 -8.72 3.36
N GLY A 33 25.23 -9.13 4.44
CA GLY A 33 25.05 -8.32 5.65
C GLY A 33 24.20 -7.07 5.43
N LYS A 34 23.33 -7.07 4.41
CA LYS A 34 22.38 -5.99 4.11
C LYS A 34 21.13 -6.10 4.97
N GLU A 35 20.44 -4.98 5.12
CA GLU A 35 19.16 -4.95 5.81
C GLU A 35 18.02 -5.41 4.88
N VAL A 36 17.08 -6.17 5.44
CA VAL A 36 15.82 -6.49 4.77
C VAL A 36 14.96 -5.25 4.76
N THR A 37 14.68 -4.73 3.57
CA THR A 37 13.80 -3.59 3.39
C THR A 37 12.36 -4.04 3.21
N LEU A 38 11.49 -3.58 4.10
CA LEU A 38 10.04 -3.74 3.98
C LEU A 38 9.42 -2.41 3.55
N LEU A 39 8.41 -2.44 2.69
CA LEU A 39 7.62 -1.28 2.32
C LEU A 39 6.13 -1.55 2.61
N THR A 40 5.49 -0.64 3.31
CA THR A 40 4.04 -0.60 3.47
C THR A 40 3.52 0.73 2.97
N GLN A 41 2.49 0.66 2.13
CA GLN A 41 1.81 1.83 1.57
C GLN A 41 0.45 1.99 2.26
N TRP A 42 0.27 3.13 2.93
CA TRP A 42 -0.95 3.48 3.66
C TRP A 42 -1.76 4.50 2.88
N CYS A 43 -2.92 4.11 2.37
CA CYS A 43 -3.78 5.01 1.61
C CYS A 43 -4.47 6.04 2.51
N VAL A 44 -4.46 7.30 2.07
CA VAL A 44 -5.21 8.40 2.64
C VAL A 44 -6.21 8.86 1.58
N SER A 45 -7.47 8.47 1.77
CA SER A 45 -8.54 8.64 0.79
C SER A 45 -9.85 9.09 1.43
N LYS A 46 -10.81 9.46 0.57
CA LYS A 46 -12.12 10.02 0.91
C LYS A 46 -12.94 9.22 1.91
N GLU A 47 -12.77 7.90 1.96
CA GLU A 47 -13.43 7.03 2.96
C GLU A 47 -13.09 7.42 4.42
N LEU A 48 -11.99 8.12 4.65
CA LEU A 48 -11.63 8.65 5.97
C LEU A 48 -12.56 9.77 6.43
N GLU A 49 -13.16 10.56 5.53
CA GLU A 49 -14.16 11.56 5.91
C GLU A 49 -15.45 10.88 6.40
N VAL A 50 -15.86 9.81 5.73
CA VAL A 50 -17.01 8.99 6.16
C VAL A 50 -16.74 8.38 7.53
N ARG A 51 -15.53 7.87 7.75
CA ARG A 51 -15.11 7.40 9.08
C ARG A 51 -15.15 8.52 10.12
N TYR A 52 -14.59 9.69 9.82
CA TYR A 52 -14.57 10.82 10.75
C TYR A 52 -15.98 11.22 11.20
N GLN A 53 -16.92 11.25 10.26
CA GLN A 53 -18.33 11.49 10.55
C GLN A 53 -18.94 10.38 11.40
N ALA A 54 -18.65 9.11 11.09
CA ALA A 54 -19.12 7.96 11.87
C ALA A 54 -18.54 7.93 13.30
N GLN A 55 -17.41 8.60 13.53
CA GLN A 55 -16.76 8.75 14.84
C GLN A 55 -17.08 10.10 15.50
N GLU A 56 -18.20 10.71 15.14
CA GLU A 56 -18.73 11.95 15.76
C GLU A 56 -17.76 13.14 15.70
N GLY A 57 -16.95 13.21 14.63
CA GLY A 57 -16.06 14.34 14.39
C GLY A 57 -14.72 14.25 15.13
N CYS A 58 -14.22 13.04 15.38
CA CYS A 58 -12.83 12.83 15.82
C CYS A 58 -12.30 11.49 15.33
N PHE A 59 -11.03 11.41 14.95
CA PHE A 59 -10.43 10.13 14.60
C PHE A 59 -10.07 9.31 15.86
N MET A 60 -10.72 8.16 16.03
CA MET A 60 -10.38 7.18 17.06
C MET A 60 -9.77 5.93 16.42
N PRO A 61 -8.70 5.32 16.99
CA PRO A 61 -8.10 4.12 16.43
C PRO A 61 -9.12 2.99 16.27
N THR A 62 -9.12 2.32 15.12
CA THR A 62 -9.89 1.08 14.98
C THR A 62 -9.21 -0.05 15.77
N LYS A 63 -9.96 -1.11 16.07
CA LYS A 63 -9.38 -2.33 16.64
C LYS A 63 -8.30 -2.92 15.72
N GLN A 64 -8.48 -2.84 14.40
CA GLN A 64 -7.51 -3.40 13.46
C GLN A 64 -6.24 -2.55 13.34
N GLU A 65 -6.32 -1.23 13.43
CA GLU A 65 -5.15 -0.35 13.53
C GLU A 65 -4.36 -0.66 14.81
N GLN A 66 -5.05 -0.82 15.95
CA GLN A 66 -4.41 -1.22 17.20
C GLN A 66 -3.74 -2.60 17.09
N VAL A 67 -4.39 -3.58 16.48
CA VAL A 67 -3.81 -4.92 16.22
C VAL A 67 -2.61 -4.84 15.29
N LEU A 68 -2.68 -4.01 14.25
CA LEU A 68 -1.59 -3.84 13.29
C LEU A 68 -0.33 -3.33 13.98
N PHE A 69 -0.41 -2.16 14.61
CA PHE A 69 0.74 -1.48 15.21
C PHE A 69 1.16 -2.11 16.53
N GLY A 70 0.21 -2.61 17.33
CA GLY A 70 0.49 -3.17 18.65
C GLY A 70 0.83 -4.66 18.64
N THR A 71 0.57 -5.40 17.55
CA THR A 71 0.80 -6.85 17.53
C THR A 71 1.41 -7.34 16.21
N ALA A 72 0.79 -7.07 15.07
CA ALA A 72 1.19 -7.69 13.81
C ALA A 72 2.56 -7.20 13.31
N MET A 73 2.78 -5.89 13.28
CA MET A 73 4.07 -5.32 12.90
C MET A 73 5.19 -5.68 13.91
N PRO A 74 5.01 -5.55 15.24
CA PRO A 74 5.98 -6.03 16.22
C PRO A 74 6.33 -7.52 16.07
N TRP A 75 5.33 -8.37 15.82
CA TRP A 75 5.56 -9.79 15.62
C TRP A 75 6.46 -10.05 14.40
N LEU A 76 6.19 -9.39 13.27
CA LEU A 76 6.99 -9.55 12.05
C LEU A 76 8.42 -9.03 12.25
N ALA A 77 8.55 -7.88 12.91
CA ALA A 77 9.81 -7.32 13.35
C ALA A 77 10.62 -8.37 14.14
N ASN A 78 10.09 -8.82 15.28
CA ASN A 78 10.77 -9.82 16.11
C ASN A 78 11.09 -11.12 15.36
N LEU A 79 10.22 -11.53 14.43
CA LEU A 79 10.45 -12.71 13.60
C LEU A 79 11.69 -12.54 12.72
N LEU A 80 11.85 -11.41 12.04
CA LEU A 80 13.04 -11.14 11.22
C LEU A 80 14.31 -11.06 12.08
N GLU A 81 14.26 -10.33 13.19
CA GLU A 81 15.41 -10.20 14.12
C GLU A 81 15.85 -11.54 14.70
N SER A 82 14.90 -12.38 15.14
CA SER A 82 15.20 -13.72 15.68
C SER A 82 15.84 -14.67 14.67
N HIS A 83 15.71 -14.37 13.38
CA HIS A 83 16.36 -15.12 12.29
C HIS A 83 17.65 -14.43 11.79
N GLY A 84 18.17 -13.44 12.52
CA GLY A 84 19.44 -12.78 12.22
C GLY A 84 19.35 -11.68 11.15
N PHE A 85 18.14 -11.32 10.71
CA PHE A 85 17.96 -10.22 9.75
C PHE A 85 17.96 -8.88 10.47
N ARG A 86 18.81 -7.96 9.99
CA ARG A 86 18.58 -6.53 10.19
C ARG A 86 17.47 -6.08 9.25
N ARG A 87 16.73 -5.04 9.61
CA ARG A 87 15.61 -4.55 8.80
C ARG A 87 15.54 -3.04 8.78
N THR A 88 15.02 -2.51 7.69
CA THR A 88 14.45 -1.18 7.60
C THR A 88 13.03 -1.30 7.08
N TRP A 89 12.05 -0.77 7.81
CA TRP A 89 10.65 -0.77 7.36
C TRP A 89 10.22 0.64 6.99
N TRP A 90 9.93 0.85 5.72
CA TRP A 90 9.31 2.08 5.21
C TRP A 90 7.80 1.99 5.30
N PHE A 91 7.20 3.00 5.92
CA PHE A 91 5.76 3.20 5.95
C PHE A 91 5.47 4.54 5.28
N THR A 92 4.73 4.50 4.18
CA THR A 92 4.45 5.68 3.37
C THR A 92 2.98 6.05 3.51
N PHE A 93 2.67 7.31 3.79
CA PHE A 93 1.34 7.84 3.55
C PHE A 93 1.19 8.16 2.06
N ASN A 94 0.19 7.58 1.42
CA ASN A 94 -0.08 7.74 0.00
C ASN A 94 -1.43 8.41 -0.16
N ARG A 95 -1.45 9.64 -0.67
CA ARG A 95 -2.70 10.32 -0.99
C ARG A 95 -3.31 9.68 -2.23
N ASN A 96 -4.64 9.73 -2.31
CA ASN A 96 -5.33 9.29 -3.52
C ASN A 96 -4.86 10.12 -4.74
N CYS A 97 -4.55 9.43 -5.84
CA CYS A 97 -4.10 10.08 -7.08
C CYS A 97 -5.22 10.90 -7.75
N LEU A 98 -6.49 10.57 -7.49
CA LEU A 98 -7.66 11.27 -7.98
C LEU A 98 -8.04 12.42 -7.04
N GLU A 99 -8.31 13.59 -7.59
CA GLU A 99 -8.76 14.75 -6.82
C GLU A 99 -10.05 14.50 -6.05
N SER A 100 -11.01 13.80 -6.67
CA SER A 100 -12.27 13.38 -6.06
C SER A 100 -12.05 12.50 -4.82
N GLY A 101 -10.95 11.76 -4.80
CA GLY A 101 -10.59 10.85 -3.73
C GLY A 101 -9.77 11.47 -2.60
N ARG A 102 -9.37 12.75 -2.70
CA ARG A 102 -8.61 13.43 -1.65
C ARG A 102 -9.51 13.92 -0.53
N ILE A 103 -8.96 13.94 0.67
CA ILE A 103 -9.61 14.50 1.85
C ILE A 103 -9.15 15.92 2.13
N ASN A 104 -9.90 16.62 2.95
CA ASN A 104 -9.48 17.92 3.48
C ASN A 104 -8.11 17.83 4.19
N ALA A 105 -7.25 18.82 3.98
CA ALA A 105 -5.89 18.86 4.52
C ALA A 105 -5.82 18.81 6.07
N ASP A 106 -6.80 19.42 6.76
CA ASP A 106 -6.87 19.38 8.22
C ASP A 106 -7.19 17.97 8.70
N LEU A 107 -8.14 17.29 8.05
CA LEU A 107 -8.49 15.90 8.35
C LEU A 107 -7.35 14.93 8.03
N GLU A 108 -6.64 15.14 6.92
CA GLU A 108 -5.42 14.40 6.59
C GLU A 108 -4.38 14.54 7.71
N THR A 109 -4.15 15.77 8.15
CA THR A 109 -3.17 16.06 9.21
C THR A 109 -3.56 15.39 10.53
N GLU A 110 -4.85 15.45 10.90
CA GLU A 110 -5.36 14.80 12.10
C GLU A 110 -5.21 13.27 12.01
N TYR A 111 -5.61 12.67 10.89
CA TYR A 111 -5.53 11.24 10.71
C TYR A 111 -4.09 10.72 10.69
N LYS A 112 -3.19 11.41 9.98
CA LYS A 112 -1.76 11.08 10.00
C LYS A 112 -1.19 11.14 11.41
N ARG A 113 -1.58 12.14 12.21
CA ARG A 113 -1.15 12.26 13.61
C ARG A 113 -1.59 11.05 14.44
N LEU A 114 -2.82 10.56 14.25
CA LEU A 114 -3.31 9.35 14.89
C LEU A 114 -2.42 8.15 14.56
N ILE A 115 -2.18 7.91 13.27
CA ILE A 115 -1.40 6.76 12.79
C ILE A 115 0.07 6.85 13.25
N ILE A 116 0.67 8.04 13.18
CA ILE A 116 2.02 8.28 13.70
C ILE A 116 2.08 7.99 15.20
N GLY A 117 1.05 8.39 15.97
CA GLY A 117 0.94 8.09 17.39
C GLY A 117 0.90 6.59 17.68
N LEU A 118 0.14 5.81 16.89
CA LEU A 118 0.11 4.35 17.00
C LEU A 118 1.44 3.70 16.61
N ALA A 119 2.13 4.26 15.62
CA ALA A 119 3.41 3.77 15.13
C ALA A 119 4.61 4.18 16.00
N GLU A 120 4.44 5.16 16.91
CA GLU A 120 5.52 5.75 17.70
C GLU A 120 6.43 4.71 18.39
N PRO A 121 5.90 3.64 19.03
CA PRO A 121 6.76 2.64 19.66
C PRO A 121 7.72 1.97 18.67
N LEU A 122 7.27 1.71 17.44
CA LEU A 122 8.07 1.10 16.37
C LEU A 122 9.12 2.08 15.86
N VAL A 123 8.77 3.37 15.72
CA VAL A 123 9.69 4.43 15.30
C VAL A 123 10.81 4.62 16.33
N ARG A 124 10.47 4.70 17.62
CA ARG A 124 11.47 4.85 18.71
C ARG A 124 12.45 3.68 18.81
N GLN A 125 12.01 2.49 18.44
CA GLN A 125 12.86 1.29 18.38
C GLN A 125 13.71 1.23 17.11
N GLY A 126 13.58 2.20 16.20
CA GLY A 126 14.26 2.21 14.90
C GLY A 126 13.72 1.16 13.94
N TRP A 127 12.54 0.59 14.20
CA TRP A 127 11.96 -0.48 13.37
C TRP A 127 11.19 0.07 12.18
N LEU A 128 10.72 1.32 12.24
CA LEU A 128 9.85 1.92 11.25
C LEU A 128 10.29 3.35 10.92
N LEU A 129 10.34 3.66 9.63
CA LEU A 129 10.50 4.99 9.08
C LEU A 129 9.19 5.41 8.42
N VAL A 130 8.54 6.42 8.99
CA VAL A 130 7.26 6.95 8.50
C VAL A 130 7.53 8.19 7.66
N VAL A 131 7.06 8.20 6.41
CA VAL A 131 7.23 9.30 5.45
C VAL A 131 5.97 9.56 4.65
N ASP A 132 5.89 10.72 4.02
CA ASP A 132 4.90 11.03 2.99
C ASP A 132 5.41 10.66 1.59
N TRP A 133 4.60 9.93 0.83
CA TRP A 133 4.97 9.50 -0.51
C TRP A 133 5.14 10.68 -1.48
N GLU A 134 4.20 11.62 -1.51
CA GLU A 134 4.29 12.76 -2.42
C GLU A 134 5.38 13.70 -1.95
N ASP A 135 5.38 14.08 -0.67
CA ASP A 135 6.19 15.20 -0.18
C ASP A 135 7.66 14.78 0.07
N ASP A 136 7.89 13.62 0.69
CA ASP A 136 9.23 13.19 1.10
C ASP A 136 9.92 12.29 0.05
N VAL A 137 9.15 11.48 -0.69
CA VAL A 137 9.71 10.49 -1.63
C VAL A 137 9.74 11.02 -3.06
N LEU A 138 8.61 11.54 -3.56
CA LEU A 138 8.51 12.02 -4.94
C LEU A 138 8.93 13.49 -5.10
N GLY A 139 8.90 14.28 -4.02
CA GLY A 139 9.11 15.74 -4.08
C GLY A 139 7.96 16.48 -4.77
N GLY A 140 6.78 15.88 -4.80
CA GLY A 140 5.57 16.41 -5.38
C GLY A 140 4.61 15.33 -5.86
N ARG A 141 3.53 15.79 -6.49
CA ARG A 141 2.45 14.90 -6.94
C ARG A 141 2.90 13.95 -8.04
N ALA A 142 2.63 12.65 -7.83
CA ALA A 142 2.76 11.64 -8.87
C ALA A 142 1.95 12.02 -10.12
N GLN A 143 2.62 12.06 -11.26
CA GLN A 143 1.95 12.29 -12.55
C GLN A 143 1.59 10.94 -13.17
N PRO A 144 0.41 10.81 -13.81
CA PRO A 144 0.09 9.60 -14.55
C PRO A 144 1.11 9.36 -15.67
N ASN A 145 1.42 8.11 -15.95
CA ASN A 145 2.23 7.79 -17.11
C ASN A 145 1.47 8.19 -18.39
N LYS A 146 2.07 9.08 -19.20
CA LYS A 146 1.40 9.68 -20.37
C LYS A 146 1.05 8.66 -21.46
N GLU A 147 1.92 7.67 -21.66
CA GLU A 147 1.72 6.64 -22.68
C GLU A 147 0.57 5.71 -22.27
N VAL A 148 0.58 5.24 -21.02
CA VAL A 148 -0.49 4.40 -20.47
C VAL A 148 -1.81 5.17 -20.49
N LEU A 149 -1.83 6.43 -20.05
CA LEU A 149 -3.06 7.25 -20.03
C LEU A 149 -3.67 7.44 -21.43
N ALA A 150 -2.84 7.73 -22.43
CA ALA A 150 -3.30 7.95 -23.81
C ALA A 150 -3.84 6.67 -24.46
N SER A 151 -3.44 5.48 -23.98
CA SER A 151 -3.76 4.21 -24.64
C SER A 151 -3.98 3.06 -23.64
N VAL A 152 -4.74 3.29 -22.57
CA VAL A 152 -5.04 2.27 -21.54
C VAL A 152 -5.56 0.96 -22.15
N ASP A 153 -6.41 1.07 -23.17
CA ASP A 153 -7.03 -0.09 -23.84
C ASP A 153 -6.00 -0.98 -24.58
N THR A 154 -4.77 -0.48 -24.82
CA THR A 154 -3.63 -1.26 -25.36
C THR A 154 -2.90 -2.06 -24.29
N PHE A 155 -2.88 -1.57 -23.04
CA PHE A 155 -2.16 -2.20 -21.92
C PHE A 155 -3.08 -3.09 -21.08
N VAL A 156 -4.37 -2.77 -21.01
CA VAL A 156 -5.34 -3.40 -20.12
C VAL A 156 -6.45 -4.06 -20.93
N ALA A 157 -6.60 -5.37 -20.76
CA ALA A 157 -7.67 -6.11 -21.40
C ALA A 157 -9.05 -5.59 -20.95
N PRO A 158 -10.07 -5.57 -21.82
CA PRO A 158 -11.41 -5.03 -21.49
C PRO A 158 -12.02 -5.64 -20.22
N ALA A 159 -11.84 -6.94 -19.99
CA ALA A 159 -12.31 -7.60 -18.79
C ALA A 159 -11.60 -7.12 -17.50
N ALA A 160 -10.29 -6.90 -17.56
CA ALA A 160 -9.52 -6.36 -16.43
C ALA A 160 -9.89 -4.89 -16.15
N PHE A 161 -10.14 -4.11 -17.19
CA PHE A 161 -10.64 -2.74 -17.06
C PHE A 161 -12.03 -2.71 -16.40
N GLN A 162 -12.95 -3.59 -16.82
CA GLN A 162 -14.28 -3.67 -16.21
C GLN A 162 -14.21 -4.08 -14.74
N LEU A 163 -13.34 -5.02 -14.38
CA LEU A 163 -13.13 -5.38 -12.98
C LEU A 163 -12.65 -4.20 -12.13
N GLU A 164 -11.79 -3.34 -12.69
CA GLU A 164 -11.35 -2.13 -11.98
C GLU A 164 -12.46 -1.08 -11.90
N MET A 165 -13.26 -0.93 -12.95
CA MET A 165 -14.48 -0.11 -12.90
C MET A 165 -15.41 -0.55 -11.78
N ASP A 166 -15.67 -1.84 -11.63
CA ASP A 166 -16.56 -2.38 -10.60
C ASP A 166 -16.01 -2.13 -9.18
N ARG A 167 -14.67 -2.26 -9.00
CA ARG A 167 -14.01 -1.90 -7.74
C ARG A 167 -14.12 -0.42 -7.44
N HIS A 168 -13.90 0.42 -8.45
CA HIS A 168 -13.99 1.87 -8.33
C HIS A 168 -15.41 2.30 -7.94
N ILE A 169 -16.45 1.69 -8.51
CA ILE A 169 -17.86 1.91 -8.09
C ILE A 169 -18.05 1.56 -6.61
N GLY A 170 -17.50 0.43 -6.15
CA GLY A 170 -17.56 0.03 -4.75
C GLY A 170 -16.89 1.05 -3.83
N TRP A 171 -15.71 1.54 -4.22
CA TRP A 171 -14.99 2.57 -3.50
C TRP A 171 -15.74 3.92 -3.48
N GLU A 172 -16.29 4.37 -4.62
CA GLU A 172 -17.10 5.59 -4.69
C GLU A 172 -18.26 5.53 -3.68
N ALA A 173 -18.95 4.40 -3.58
CA ALA A 173 -20.03 4.20 -2.63
C ALA A 173 -19.57 4.28 -1.17
N GLU A 174 -18.43 3.66 -0.84
CA GLU A 174 -17.81 3.73 0.49
C GLU A 174 -17.33 5.16 0.83
N ALA A 175 -16.90 5.93 -0.17
CA ALA A 175 -16.46 7.30 -0.07
C ALA A 175 -17.60 8.34 -0.09
N GLY A 176 -18.85 7.91 -0.31
CA GLY A 176 -19.99 8.82 -0.46
C GLY A 176 -19.94 9.69 -1.73
N LEU A 177 -19.21 9.24 -2.75
CA LEU A 177 -19.08 9.94 -4.04
C LEU A 177 -20.19 9.52 -5.00
N ILE A 178 -20.70 10.51 -5.77
CA ILE A 178 -21.69 10.28 -6.82
C ILE A 178 -21.10 10.82 -8.12
N GLN A 179 -20.67 9.91 -8.99
CA GLN A 179 -20.07 10.26 -10.29
C GLN A 179 -20.84 9.65 -11.46
N GLY A 180 -20.86 10.36 -12.58
CA GLY A 180 -21.40 9.84 -13.85
C GLY A 180 -20.45 8.82 -14.49
N GLU A 181 -20.99 7.92 -15.31
CA GLU A 181 -20.21 6.85 -15.96
C GLU A 181 -19.01 7.37 -16.77
N PHE A 182 -19.19 8.47 -17.50
CA PHE A 182 -18.10 9.08 -18.27
C PHE A 182 -16.94 9.53 -17.37
N THR A 183 -17.24 10.27 -16.30
CA THR A 183 -16.24 10.74 -15.33
C THR A 183 -15.53 9.56 -14.69
N ARG A 184 -16.30 8.56 -14.23
CA ARG A 184 -15.76 7.34 -13.64
C ARG A 184 -14.78 6.62 -14.56
N ARG A 185 -15.12 6.50 -15.84
CA ARG A 185 -14.24 5.87 -16.83
C ARG A 185 -12.93 6.64 -16.99
N GLN A 186 -12.97 7.97 -16.96
CA GLN A 186 -11.76 8.79 -17.02
C GLN A 186 -10.92 8.66 -15.74
N ASP A 187 -11.57 8.64 -14.58
CA ASP A 187 -10.91 8.46 -13.28
C ASP A 187 -10.20 7.10 -13.21
N VAL A 188 -10.85 6.02 -13.63
CA VAL A 188 -10.21 4.69 -13.69
C VAL A 188 -9.03 4.66 -14.66
N LYS A 189 -9.15 5.29 -15.83
CA LYS A 189 -8.01 5.40 -16.77
C LYS A 189 -6.84 6.18 -16.16
N HIS A 190 -7.14 7.28 -15.46
CA HIS A 190 -6.15 8.10 -14.77
C HIS A 190 -5.47 7.32 -13.64
N GLN A 191 -6.26 6.64 -12.81
CA GLN A 191 -5.78 5.79 -11.73
C GLN A 191 -4.82 4.74 -12.28
N ILE A 192 -5.23 3.91 -13.25
CA ILE A 192 -4.37 2.89 -13.89
C ILE A 192 -3.04 3.47 -14.34
N ALA A 193 -3.04 4.66 -14.97
CA ALA A 193 -1.83 5.30 -15.44
C ALA A 193 -0.92 5.81 -14.30
N CYS A 194 -1.50 6.27 -13.19
CA CYS A 194 -0.76 6.61 -11.97
C CYS A 194 -0.15 5.36 -11.32
N GLU A 195 -0.92 4.28 -11.20
CA GLU A 195 -0.43 3.02 -10.63
C GLU A 195 0.69 2.38 -11.46
N ALA A 196 0.59 2.45 -12.79
CA ALA A 196 1.65 2.01 -13.68
C ALA A 196 2.94 2.80 -13.47
N GLU A 197 2.85 4.13 -13.34
CA GLU A 197 3.99 5.00 -13.07
C GLU A 197 4.60 4.73 -11.69
N GLU A 198 3.77 4.51 -10.68
CA GLU A 198 4.19 4.14 -9.33
C GLU A 198 4.99 2.83 -9.33
N GLY A 199 4.49 1.81 -10.04
CA GLY A 199 5.23 0.56 -10.25
C GLY A 199 6.57 0.76 -10.95
N ARG A 200 6.63 1.66 -11.96
CA ARG A 200 7.88 2.04 -12.63
C ARG A 200 8.86 2.69 -11.65
N ILE A 201 8.42 3.66 -10.85
CA ILE A 201 9.25 4.37 -9.87
C ILE A 201 9.80 3.39 -8.83
N LEU A 202 8.93 2.57 -8.24
CA LEU A 202 9.32 1.59 -7.23
C LEU A 202 10.24 0.49 -7.78
N LYS A 203 10.17 0.17 -9.08
CA LYS A 203 11.11 -0.75 -9.73
C LYS A 203 12.53 -0.19 -9.81
N HIS A 204 12.73 1.13 -9.81
CA HIS A 204 14.05 1.75 -10.00
C HIS A 204 14.90 1.86 -8.72
N GLU A 205 14.58 1.10 -7.68
CA GLU A 205 15.43 0.81 -6.50
C GLU A 205 15.95 2.04 -5.72
N LYS A 206 15.37 3.22 -5.92
CA LYS A 206 15.62 4.39 -5.06
C LYS A 206 14.29 5.04 -4.66
N PRO A 207 14.15 5.51 -3.41
CA PRO A 207 15.13 5.40 -2.31
C PRO A 207 15.21 4.00 -1.66
N PHE A 208 14.33 3.07 -2.02
CA PHE A 208 14.10 1.84 -1.24
C PHE A 208 15.06 0.68 -1.50
N GLY A 209 15.86 0.70 -2.57
CA GLY A 209 16.63 -0.48 -2.99
C GLY A 209 15.72 -1.62 -3.44
N GLU A 210 16.19 -2.86 -3.29
CA GLU A 210 15.33 -4.04 -3.30
C GLU A 210 14.56 -4.12 -1.98
N PHE A 211 13.26 -4.43 -2.07
CA PHE A 211 12.37 -4.46 -0.92
C PHE A 211 11.25 -5.49 -1.10
N ILE A 212 10.69 -5.93 0.03
CA ILE A 212 9.44 -6.69 0.08
C ILE A 212 8.30 -5.70 0.34
N LEU A 213 7.31 -5.67 -0.55
CA LEU A 213 6.07 -4.95 -0.33
C LEU A 213 5.18 -5.76 0.61
N VAL A 214 4.87 -5.20 1.77
CA VAL A 214 3.97 -5.77 2.77
C VAL A 214 2.68 -4.94 2.76
N PRO A 215 1.69 -5.32 1.93
CA PRO A 215 0.50 -4.51 1.74
C PRO A 215 -0.42 -4.59 2.96
N VAL A 216 -1.02 -3.45 3.27
CA VAL A 216 -2.19 -3.35 4.14
C VAL A 216 -3.46 -3.08 3.34
N GLU A 217 -3.36 -2.97 2.01
CA GLU A 217 -4.49 -2.97 1.07
C GLU A 217 -4.70 -4.35 0.45
N ARG A 218 -5.81 -4.50 -0.26
CA ARG A 218 -6.04 -5.68 -1.09
C ARG A 218 -4.96 -5.77 -2.18
N SER A 219 -4.46 -6.98 -2.43
CA SER A 219 -3.39 -7.24 -3.42
C SER A 219 -3.69 -6.69 -4.82
N GLU A 220 -4.97 -6.56 -5.13
CA GLU A 220 -5.53 -6.08 -6.37
C GLU A 220 -5.12 -4.63 -6.69
N ARG A 221 -4.82 -3.82 -5.66
CA ARG A 221 -4.31 -2.44 -5.79
C ARG A 221 -2.99 -2.37 -6.58
N TYR A 222 -2.24 -3.46 -6.63
CA TYR A 222 -0.93 -3.52 -7.29
C TYR A 222 -1.00 -4.19 -8.67
N ASN A 223 -2.21 -4.47 -9.19
CA ASN A 223 -2.36 -5.14 -10.47
C ASN A 223 -1.77 -4.35 -11.64
N PHE A 224 -1.89 -3.02 -11.63
CA PHE A 224 -1.44 -2.19 -12.74
C PHE A 224 0.02 -1.76 -12.64
N PHE A 225 0.68 -2.01 -11.50
CA PHE A 225 2.12 -1.81 -11.36
C PHE A 225 2.89 -2.67 -12.38
N THR A 226 2.34 -3.83 -12.75
CA THR A 226 2.97 -4.73 -13.71
C THR A 226 2.96 -4.25 -15.16
N ILE A 227 2.24 -3.17 -15.48
CA ILE A 227 2.25 -2.59 -16.83
C ILE A 227 3.67 -2.12 -17.19
N LEU A 228 4.32 -1.38 -16.28
CA LEU A 228 5.67 -0.86 -16.47
C LEU A 228 6.73 -1.58 -15.61
N ALA A 229 6.30 -2.41 -14.66
CA ALA A 229 7.17 -3.26 -13.86
C ALA A 229 6.66 -4.73 -13.85
N PRO A 230 6.81 -5.50 -14.94
CA PRO A 230 6.21 -6.84 -15.09
C PRO A 230 6.46 -7.80 -13.92
N ASP A 231 7.66 -7.76 -13.35
CA ASP A 231 8.06 -8.64 -12.25
C ASP A 231 7.64 -8.14 -10.87
N PHE A 232 6.95 -6.99 -10.75
CA PHE A 232 6.68 -6.34 -9.47
C PHE A 232 5.90 -7.21 -8.49
N ARG A 233 4.99 -8.06 -9.00
CA ARG A 233 4.17 -8.95 -8.17
C ARG A 233 4.98 -9.89 -7.29
N ARG A 234 6.20 -10.27 -7.70
CA ARG A 234 7.07 -11.14 -6.90
C ARG A 234 7.53 -10.49 -5.58
N ARG A 235 7.43 -9.16 -5.51
CA ARG A 235 7.82 -8.40 -4.31
C ARG A 235 6.72 -8.39 -3.24
N ILE A 236 5.51 -8.86 -3.54
CA ILE A 236 4.31 -8.64 -2.70
C ILE A 236 4.09 -9.81 -1.74
N VAL A 237 4.14 -9.54 -0.44
CA VAL A 237 3.95 -10.54 0.63
C VAL A 237 2.85 -10.08 1.58
N ALA A 238 1.65 -10.65 1.41
CA ALA A 238 0.45 -10.30 2.19
C ALA A 238 0.44 -10.99 3.56
N ILE A 239 1.19 -10.44 4.52
CA ILE A 239 1.35 -10.98 5.88
C ILE A 239 0.76 -10.10 6.99
N LEU A 240 0.31 -8.89 6.65
CA LEU A 240 -0.37 -7.96 7.56
C LEU A 240 -1.89 -7.99 7.35
N PRO A 241 -2.67 -7.58 8.37
CA PRO A 241 -4.11 -7.34 8.22
C PRO A 241 -4.43 -6.36 7.08
N THR A 242 -5.46 -6.69 6.30
CA THR A 242 -5.92 -5.88 5.16
C THR A 242 -6.99 -4.88 5.59
N ASN A 243 -6.91 -3.66 5.06
CA ASN A 243 -7.78 -2.50 5.26
C ASN A 243 -8.05 -2.17 6.73
N PRO A 244 -7.00 -2.01 7.57
CA PRO A 244 -7.13 -1.81 9.02
C PRO A 244 -7.91 -0.53 9.40
N TRP A 245 -7.97 0.47 8.52
CA TRP A 245 -8.68 1.73 8.77
C TRP A 245 -10.20 1.63 8.61
N ARG A 246 -10.72 0.52 8.06
CA ARG A 246 -12.17 0.31 7.92
C ARG A 246 -12.79 -0.02 9.28
N LEU A 247 -13.98 0.52 9.55
CA LEU A 247 -14.66 0.36 10.84
C LEU A 247 -15.24 -1.06 11.07
N GLY A 248 -15.31 -1.88 10.03
CA GLY A 248 -15.88 -3.24 10.08
C GLY A 248 -17.36 -3.28 9.74
#